data_AF-A0A1G8W8P0-F1
#
_entry.id   AF-A0A1G8W8P0-F1
#
_cell.length_a   1.000
_cell.length_b   1.000
_cell.length_c   1.000
_cell.angle_alpha   90.00
_cell.angle_beta   90.00
_cell.angle_gamma   90.00
#
_symmetry.space_group_name_H-M   'P 1'
#
loop_
_entity.id
_entity.type
_entity.pdbx_description
1 polymer ?
#
loop_
_entity_poly.entity_id
_entity_poly.type
_entity_poly.pdbx_seq_one_letter_code
_entity_poly.pdbx_strand_id
1 'polypeptide(L)'
;MATINSARQLADEHRRAQTAVASRTAAQVLDGWHRLVQPRRLEESAPRWLDVSLDVVSVERTQSRELAASYLRLHRALSTDTTLPPYDEHPADDVITLGELRQDFADLAETELGRARDDGVVVVIEDDYTWPEPDTDGHNAAARTSLIVTGPTHARQRLTEAERSVDSGRLDDADFLEELDALMRDAGATAAGAADREVLRGGRDLLHTASATDPRVIGWARVTDTDPCAWCAMLASRGAVYRTRDAGQLRGRAGQTPPAVDPEDLAKYHDLCHCQVLPIYSRTDWLPEQGRAFRELWDEATQGHTGQDAINAYRRAIEARRRRARTRGAPLA
;
A
#
# COMPACT_ATOMS: atom_id res chain seq x y z
N MET A 1 -15.80 10.11 15.88
CA MET A 1 -14.54 9.80 16.58
C MET A 1 -14.50 8.31 16.87
N ALA A 2 -13.63 7.58 16.17
CA ALA A 2 -13.37 6.18 16.47
C ALA A 2 -12.29 6.10 17.56
N THR A 3 -12.43 5.18 18.50
CA THR A 3 -11.37 4.87 19.46
C THR A 3 -10.59 3.67 18.92
N ILE A 4 -9.27 3.80 18.79
CA ILE A 4 -8.39 2.70 18.37
C ILE A 4 -8.15 1.81 19.59
N ASN A 5 -9.00 0.79 19.75
CA ASN A 5 -8.99 -0.11 20.90
C ASN A 5 -8.56 -1.53 20.55
N SER A 6 -8.23 -1.79 19.29
CA SER A 6 -7.83 -3.13 18.83
C SER A 6 -6.89 -3.03 17.63
N ALA A 7 -6.03 -4.05 17.48
CA ALA A 7 -5.16 -4.24 16.32
C ALA A 7 -5.93 -4.16 14.98
N ARG A 8 -7.16 -4.69 14.94
CA ARG A 8 -8.10 -4.57 13.80
C ARG A 8 -8.34 -3.12 13.39
N GLN A 9 -8.80 -2.31 14.35
CA GLN A 9 -9.15 -0.91 14.08
C GLN A 9 -7.90 -0.13 13.68
N LEU A 10 -6.77 -0.38 14.34
CA LEU A 10 -5.50 0.23 14.00
C LEU A 10 -5.07 -0.10 12.57
N ALA A 11 -5.16 -1.36 12.14
CA ALA A 11 -4.83 -1.76 10.77
C ALA A 11 -5.71 -1.06 9.73
N ASP A 12 -7.00 -0.87 10.02
CA ASP A 12 -7.91 -0.16 9.15
C ASP A 12 -7.59 1.34 9.06
N GLU A 13 -7.29 1.99 10.19
CA GLU A 13 -6.90 3.40 10.24
C GLU A 13 -5.54 3.63 9.57
N HIS A 14 -4.54 2.79 9.84
CA HIS A 14 -3.23 2.86 9.20
C HIS A 14 -3.35 2.75 7.68
N ARG A 15 -4.16 1.81 7.19
CA ARG A 15 -4.42 1.71 5.75
C ARG A 15 -5.05 2.98 5.19
N ARG A 16 -6.06 3.56 5.87
CA ARG A 16 -6.71 4.81 5.41
C ARG A 16 -5.70 5.97 5.35
N ALA A 17 -4.86 6.11 6.37
CA ALA A 17 -3.82 7.13 6.42
C ALA A 17 -2.77 6.94 5.31
N GLN A 18 -2.30 5.72 5.07
CA GLN A 18 -1.42 5.40 3.93
C GLN A 18 -2.08 5.72 2.58
N THR A 19 -3.36 5.36 2.39
CA THR A 19 -4.12 5.74 1.18
C THR A 19 -4.21 7.26 1.00
N ALA A 20 -4.41 8.02 2.08
CA ALA A 20 -4.49 9.47 2.02
C ALA A 20 -3.16 10.09 1.56
N VAL A 21 -2.04 9.68 2.17
CA VAL A 21 -0.67 10.09 1.79
C VAL A 21 -0.42 9.82 0.30
N ALA A 22 -0.70 8.59 -0.16
CA ALA A 22 -0.49 8.19 -1.54
C ALA A 22 -1.40 8.94 -2.54
N SER A 23 -2.68 9.10 -2.20
CA SER A 23 -3.65 9.79 -3.06
C SER A 23 -3.37 11.29 -3.20
N ARG A 24 -2.95 11.95 -2.11
CA ARG A 24 -2.52 13.37 -2.15
C ARG A 24 -1.31 13.54 -3.05
N THR A 25 -0.32 12.66 -2.93
CA THR A 25 0.88 12.67 -3.78
C THR A 25 0.51 12.48 -5.25
N ALA A 26 -0.33 11.50 -5.57
CA ALA A 26 -0.79 11.26 -6.94
C ALA A 26 -1.48 12.50 -7.52
N ALA A 27 -2.34 13.17 -6.74
CA ALA A 27 -3.01 14.40 -7.16
C ALA A 27 -2.01 15.53 -7.44
N GLN A 28 -0.99 15.71 -6.61
CA GLN A 28 0.07 16.72 -6.81
C GLN A 28 0.92 16.43 -8.05
N VAL A 29 1.32 15.17 -8.27
CA VAL A 29 2.10 14.76 -9.44
C VAL A 29 1.29 14.94 -10.73
N LEU A 30 0.00 14.62 -10.71
CA LEU A 30 -0.92 14.81 -11.83
C LEU A 30 -1.16 16.30 -12.14
N ASP A 31 -1.38 17.12 -11.11
CA ASP A 31 -1.50 18.57 -11.26
C ASP A 31 -0.21 19.19 -11.82
N GLY A 32 0.94 18.75 -11.31
CA GLY A 32 2.25 19.11 -11.85
C GLY A 32 2.39 18.73 -13.33
N TRP A 33 1.92 17.55 -13.73
CA TRP A 33 1.93 17.10 -15.12
C TRP A 33 1.15 18.07 -16.01
N HIS A 34 -0.09 18.40 -15.62
CA HIS A 34 -0.94 19.34 -16.35
C HIS A 34 -0.36 20.75 -16.48
N ARG A 35 0.38 21.22 -15.46
CA ARG A 35 0.93 22.58 -15.44
C ARG A 35 2.28 22.70 -16.14
N LEU A 36 3.11 21.65 -16.08
CA LEU A 36 4.52 21.73 -16.45
C LEU A 36 4.81 21.01 -17.76
N VAL A 37 4.12 19.92 -18.09
CA VAL A 37 4.43 19.08 -19.25
C VAL A 37 3.72 19.60 -20.50
N GLN A 38 4.50 19.91 -21.53
CA GLN A 38 4.01 20.43 -22.80
C GLN A 38 4.13 19.34 -23.88
N PRO A 39 3.02 18.91 -24.51
CA PRO A 39 3.04 17.80 -25.46
C PRO A 39 4.01 18.03 -26.64
N ARG A 40 4.08 19.25 -27.15
CA ARG A 40 4.96 19.63 -28.28
C ARG A 40 6.42 19.84 -27.90
N ARG A 41 6.73 19.91 -26.60
CA ARG A 41 8.07 20.15 -26.06
C ARG A 41 8.35 19.19 -24.91
N LEU A 42 7.96 17.93 -25.10
CA LEU A 42 7.97 16.93 -24.03
C LEU A 42 9.37 16.75 -23.43
N GLU A 43 10.39 16.69 -24.28
CA GLU A 43 11.80 16.52 -23.86
C GLU A 43 12.33 17.72 -23.06
N GLU A 44 11.89 18.94 -23.38
CA GLU A 44 12.31 20.16 -22.69
C GLU A 44 11.52 20.42 -21.40
N SER A 45 10.24 20.04 -21.38
CA SER A 45 9.31 20.38 -20.30
C SER A 45 9.19 19.30 -19.22
N ALA A 46 9.35 18.02 -19.57
CA ALA A 46 9.28 16.89 -18.65
C ALA A 46 10.34 16.89 -17.53
N PRO A 47 11.61 17.31 -17.75
CA PRO A 47 12.61 17.29 -16.68
C PRO A 47 12.20 18.10 -15.46
N ARG A 48 11.64 19.30 -15.67
CA ARG A 48 11.15 20.14 -14.56
C ARG A 48 10.01 19.50 -13.79
N TRP A 49 9.08 18.83 -14.49
CA TRP A 49 8.01 18.08 -13.84
C TRP A 49 8.56 16.92 -13.02
N LEU A 50 9.55 16.19 -13.56
CA LEU A 50 10.16 15.06 -12.88
C LEU A 50 10.84 15.48 -11.58
N ASP A 51 11.63 16.56 -11.59
CA ASP A 51 12.33 17.03 -10.40
C ASP A 51 11.33 17.43 -9.30
N VAL A 52 10.29 18.21 -9.64
CA VAL A 52 9.22 18.58 -8.70
C VAL A 52 8.48 17.35 -8.16
N SER A 53 8.23 16.35 -9.01
CA SER A 53 7.53 15.12 -8.60
C SER A 53 8.39 14.27 -7.68
N LEU A 54 9.71 14.21 -7.90
CA LEU A 54 10.64 13.47 -7.05
C LEU A 54 10.78 14.10 -5.66
N ASP A 55 10.78 15.43 -5.56
CA ASP A 55 10.79 16.14 -4.28
C ASP A 55 9.53 15.80 -3.46
N VAL A 56 8.35 15.86 -4.10
CA VAL A 56 7.07 15.46 -3.47
C VAL A 56 7.12 14.01 -3.01
N VAL A 57 7.53 13.08 -3.89
CA VAL A 57 7.62 11.65 -3.56
C VAL A 57 8.62 11.39 -2.43
N SER A 58 9.71 12.14 -2.34
CA SER A 58 10.69 12.00 -1.27
C SER A 58 10.11 12.39 0.09
N VAL A 59 9.44 13.55 0.18
CA VAL A 59 8.84 14.04 1.43
C VAL A 59 7.73 13.10 1.91
N GLU A 60 6.79 12.76 1.03
CA GLU A 60 5.63 11.93 1.39
C GLU A 60 6.02 10.48 1.69
N ARG A 61 7.13 9.98 1.12
CA ARG A 61 7.67 8.66 1.45
C ARG A 61 8.22 8.59 2.87
N THR A 62 8.79 9.68 3.39
CA THR A 62 9.20 9.79 4.80
C THR A 62 7.97 9.74 5.71
N GLN A 63 6.91 10.50 5.41
CA GLN A 63 5.64 10.44 6.15
C GLN A 63 5.04 9.03 6.16
N SER A 64 5.01 8.36 5.00
CA SER A 64 4.57 6.97 4.84
C SER A 64 5.38 6.00 5.73
N ARG A 65 6.69 6.23 5.88
CA ARG A 65 7.58 5.44 6.72
C ARG A 65 7.35 5.70 8.21
N GLU A 66 7.31 6.95 8.65
CA GLU A 66 7.07 7.32 10.06
C GLU A 66 5.71 6.80 10.55
N LEU A 67 4.67 6.95 9.72
CA LEU A 67 3.33 6.39 9.99
C LEU A 67 3.38 4.87 10.17
N ALA A 68 4.17 4.16 9.37
CA ALA A 68 4.35 2.71 9.51
C ALA A 68 5.14 2.33 10.79
N ALA A 69 6.12 3.13 11.20
CA ALA A 69 6.86 2.91 12.45
C ALA A 69 5.95 3.08 13.67
N SER A 70 5.17 4.15 13.69
CA SER A 70 4.18 4.41 14.74
C SER A 70 3.10 3.33 14.79
N TYR A 71 2.62 2.87 13.62
CA TYR A 71 1.75 1.70 13.53
C TYR A 71 2.37 0.46 14.18
N LEU A 72 3.62 0.12 13.89
CA LEU A 72 4.28 -1.06 14.48
C LEU A 72 4.37 -0.95 16.00
N ARG A 73 4.76 0.22 16.52
CA ARG A 73 4.85 0.47 17.97
C ARG A 73 3.51 0.21 18.65
N LEU A 74 2.44 0.82 18.17
CA LEU A 74 1.11 0.65 18.75
C LEU A 74 0.53 -0.75 18.51
N HIS A 75 0.75 -1.34 17.34
CA HIS A 75 0.26 -2.68 17.02
C HIS A 75 0.90 -3.74 17.92
N ARG A 76 2.22 -3.64 18.15
CA ARG A 76 2.95 -4.51 19.08
C ARG A 76 2.43 -4.36 20.51
N ALA A 77 2.18 -3.12 20.95
CA ALA A 77 1.64 -2.83 22.28
C ALA A 77 0.17 -3.24 22.49
N LEU A 78 -0.64 -3.28 21.43
CA LEU A 78 -2.02 -3.75 21.51
C LEU A 78 -2.13 -5.28 21.53
N SER A 79 -1.15 -5.97 20.94
CA SER A 79 -1.13 -7.42 20.83
C SER A 79 -0.20 -8.11 21.83
N THR A 80 0.61 -7.34 22.55
CA THR A 80 1.60 -7.79 23.54
C THR A 80 1.71 -6.73 24.64
N ASP A 81 2.50 -6.97 25.69
CA ASP A 81 2.73 -5.97 26.74
C ASP A 81 3.98 -5.11 26.51
N THR A 82 4.50 -5.07 25.28
CA THR A 82 5.75 -4.40 24.91
C THR A 82 5.65 -3.65 23.59
N THR A 83 6.52 -2.68 23.37
CA THR A 83 6.61 -1.93 22.11
C THR A 83 8.05 -1.79 21.63
N LEU A 84 8.23 -1.18 20.46
CA LEU A 84 9.52 -0.84 19.87
C LEU A 84 9.96 0.56 20.35
N PRO A 85 11.27 0.86 20.35
CA PRO A 85 11.74 2.17 20.77
C PRO A 85 11.20 3.27 19.86
N PRO A 86 11.16 4.53 20.33
CA PRO A 86 10.82 5.69 19.50
C PRO A 86 11.55 5.64 18.15
N TYR A 87 10.85 6.04 17.09
CA TYR A 87 11.43 5.99 15.75
C TYR A 87 12.52 7.05 15.56
N ASP A 88 12.33 8.23 16.15
CA ASP A 88 13.30 9.31 16.16
C ASP A 88 14.14 9.22 17.44
N GLU A 89 15.47 9.10 17.28
CA GLU A 89 16.45 8.89 18.34
C GLU A 89 16.35 9.94 19.46
N HIS A 90 15.63 9.59 20.54
CA HIS A 90 15.63 10.28 21.81
C HIS A 90 15.90 9.24 22.91
N PRO A 91 16.47 9.62 24.07
CA PRO A 91 16.52 8.71 25.20
C PRO A 91 15.09 8.28 25.52
N ALA A 92 14.78 7.02 25.22
CA ALA A 92 13.51 6.45 25.54
C ALA A 92 13.49 6.23 27.05
N ASP A 93 12.45 6.73 27.72
CA ASP A 93 12.06 6.13 29.00
C ASP A 93 11.85 4.62 28.77
N ASP A 94 12.13 3.79 29.77
CA ASP A 94 11.96 2.32 29.66
C ASP A 94 10.49 1.91 29.47
N VAL A 95 9.57 2.87 29.60
CA VAL A 95 8.12 2.68 29.55
C VAL A 95 7.43 3.80 28.80
N ILE A 96 6.29 3.48 28.20
CA ILE A 96 5.35 4.43 27.57
C ILE A 96 3.92 3.97 27.87
N THR A 97 2.95 4.88 27.82
CA THR A 97 1.55 4.48 27.94
C THR A 97 0.95 4.11 26.59
N LEU A 98 -0.05 3.23 26.60
CA LEU A 98 -0.85 2.93 25.42
C LEU A 98 -1.63 4.17 24.94
N GLY A 99 -1.92 5.13 25.81
CA GLY A 99 -2.48 6.42 25.46
C GLY A 99 -1.55 7.26 24.59
N GLU A 100 -0.28 7.39 25.00
CA GLU A 100 0.76 8.09 24.23
C GLU A 100 0.99 7.43 22.87
N LEU A 101 1.09 6.09 22.81
CA LEU A 101 1.24 5.38 21.52
C LEU A 101 0.05 5.60 20.57
N ARG A 102 -1.18 5.70 21.10
CA ARG A 102 -2.35 6.07 20.28
C ARG A 102 -2.25 7.48 19.76
N GLN A 103 -1.78 8.41 20.59
CA GLN A 103 -1.61 9.82 20.22
C GLN A 103 -0.52 10.00 19.17
N ASP A 104 0.65 9.36 19.34
CA ASP A 104 1.73 9.32 18.35
C ASP A 104 1.22 8.85 16.97
N PHE A 105 0.43 7.77 16.95
CA PHE A 105 -0.18 7.27 15.72
C PHE A 105 -1.19 8.25 15.14
N ALA A 106 -2.05 8.82 15.99
CA ALA A 106 -3.12 9.70 15.56
C ALA A 106 -2.61 11.00 14.92
N ASP A 107 -1.52 11.56 15.45
CA ASP A 107 -0.88 12.76 14.92
C ASP A 107 -0.30 12.51 13.53
N LEU A 108 0.41 11.39 13.33
CA LEU A 108 0.93 11.00 12.02
C LEU A 108 -0.15 10.57 11.02
N ALA A 109 -1.24 9.97 11.51
CA ALA A 109 -2.39 9.55 10.70
C ALA A 109 -3.36 10.70 10.41
N GLU A 110 -3.12 11.90 10.94
CA GLU A 110 -4.00 13.07 10.84
C GLU A 110 -5.45 12.75 11.26
N THR A 111 -5.64 11.94 12.31
CA THR A 111 -6.95 11.45 12.76
C THR A 111 -7.28 11.87 14.19
N GLU A 112 -8.55 12.16 14.47
CA GLU A 112 -8.98 12.54 15.81
C GLU A 112 -9.34 11.30 16.66
N LEU A 113 -8.60 11.08 17.75
CA LEU A 113 -8.96 10.08 18.75
C LEU A 113 -10.23 10.47 19.53
N GLY A 114 -11.05 9.48 19.88
CA GLY A 114 -12.19 9.66 20.79
C GLY A 114 -11.81 10.05 22.23
N ARG A 115 -12.82 10.23 23.11
CA ARG A 115 -12.68 10.80 24.46
C ARG A 115 -11.94 9.93 25.50
N ALA A 116 -11.66 8.67 25.20
CA ALA A 116 -10.84 7.79 26.04
C ALA A 116 -9.44 7.70 25.42
N ARG A 117 -8.58 8.68 25.74
CA ARG A 117 -7.25 8.84 25.11
C ARG A 117 -6.08 8.32 25.95
N ASP A 118 -6.27 8.09 27.23
CA ASP A 118 -5.22 7.57 28.11
C ASP A 118 -5.85 6.63 29.12
N ASP A 119 -5.63 5.34 28.93
CA ASP A 119 -6.01 4.29 29.87
C ASP A 119 -4.93 4.07 30.95
N GLY A 120 -3.81 4.82 30.90
CA GLY A 120 -2.68 4.71 31.81
C GLY A 120 -2.00 3.33 31.74
N VAL A 121 -2.32 2.53 30.71
CA VAL A 121 -1.75 1.19 30.57
C VAL A 121 -0.29 1.34 30.18
N VAL A 122 0.58 0.99 31.11
CA VAL A 122 2.03 1.04 30.94
C VAL A 122 2.47 -0.12 30.02
N VAL A 123 3.29 0.23 29.03
CA VAL A 123 3.88 -0.67 28.04
C VAL A 123 5.39 -0.56 28.15
N VAL A 124 6.09 -1.69 28.20
CA VAL A 124 7.56 -1.71 28.27
C VAL A 124 8.14 -1.45 26.88
N ILE A 125 9.11 -0.53 26.80
CA ILE A 125 9.90 -0.31 25.59
C ILE A 125 11.07 -1.29 25.59
N GLU A 126 11.25 -2.01 24.50
CA GLU A 126 12.47 -2.80 24.33
C GLU A 126 13.58 -1.95 23.72
N ASP A 127 14.66 -1.81 24.46
CA ASP A 127 15.80 -0.94 24.13
C ASP A 127 16.81 -1.61 23.19
N ASP A 128 16.74 -2.93 23.00
CA ASP A 128 17.66 -3.71 22.17
C ASP A 128 17.30 -3.76 20.68
N TYR A 129 16.22 -3.08 20.27
CA TYR A 129 15.76 -3.05 18.88
C TYR A 129 16.32 -1.86 18.10
N THR A 130 16.95 -2.13 16.96
CA THR A 130 17.42 -1.09 16.02
C THR A 130 16.50 -1.02 14.81
N TRP A 131 15.97 0.17 14.52
CA TRP A 131 15.19 0.40 13.31
C TRP A 131 16.05 0.23 12.05
N PRO A 132 15.55 -0.44 11.00
CA PRO A 132 16.31 -0.57 9.76
C PRO A 132 16.50 0.80 9.10
N GLU A 133 17.67 1.03 8.51
CA GLU A 133 17.92 2.22 7.71
C GLU A 133 17.10 2.20 6.41
N PRO A 134 16.59 3.34 5.93
CA PRO A 134 15.93 3.42 4.64
C PRO A 134 16.93 3.29 3.48
N ASP A 135 16.61 2.46 2.47
CA ASP A 135 17.32 2.43 1.18
C ASP A 135 16.95 3.66 0.33
N THR A 136 17.37 4.83 0.79
CA THR A 136 16.99 6.12 0.21
C THR A 136 17.43 6.23 -1.25
N ASP A 137 18.65 5.78 -1.56
CA ASP A 137 19.20 5.82 -2.91
C ASP A 137 18.47 4.87 -3.87
N GLY A 138 18.23 3.62 -3.44
CA GLY A 138 17.47 2.65 -4.22
C GLY A 138 16.03 3.09 -4.45
N HIS A 139 15.37 3.65 -3.43
CA HIS A 139 14.03 4.19 -3.55
C HIS A 139 13.97 5.40 -4.49
N ASN A 140 14.95 6.31 -4.42
CA ASN A 140 15.02 7.46 -5.33
C ASN A 140 15.26 7.03 -6.78
N ALA A 141 16.11 6.04 -7.01
CA ALA A 141 16.36 5.47 -8.33
C ALA A 141 15.09 4.77 -8.88
N ALA A 142 14.38 4.02 -8.05
CA ALA A 142 13.12 3.35 -8.40
C ALA A 142 12.02 4.37 -8.75
N ALA A 143 11.88 5.43 -7.95
CA ALA A 143 10.92 6.49 -8.18
C ALA A 143 11.19 7.24 -9.50
N ARG A 144 12.45 7.64 -9.73
CA ARG A 144 12.87 8.28 -10.98
C ARG A 144 12.56 7.41 -12.19
N THR A 145 12.94 6.14 -12.14
CA THR A 145 12.68 5.20 -13.24
C THR A 145 11.19 5.04 -13.49
N SER A 146 10.40 4.84 -12.43
CA SER A 146 8.97 4.62 -12.54
C SER A 146 8.25 5.82 -13.16
N LEU A 147 8.54 7.03 -12.68
CA LEU A 147 7.95 8.27 -13.21
C LEU A 147 8.35 8.56 -14.67
N ILE A 148 9.62 8.33 -15.04
CA ILE A 148 10.08 8.51 -16.43
C ILE A 148 9.38 7.55 -17.37
N VAL A 149 9.28 6.27 -16.98
CA VAL A 149 8.71 5.22 -17.83
C VAL A 149 7.21 5.42 -18.00
N THR A 150 6.49 5.68 -16.90
CA THR A 150 5.02 5.79 -16.89
C THR A 150 4.49 7.14 -17.37
N GLY A 151 5.30 8.20 -17.29
CA GLY A 151 4.94 9.54 -17.76
C GLY A 151 5.55 9.86 -19.13
N PRO A 152 6.70 10.55 -19.21
CA PRO A 152 7.24 11.07 -20.47
C PRO A 152 7.52 9.99 -21.52
N THR A 153 8.02 8.81 -21.12
CA THR A 153 8.31 7.73 -22.06
C THR A 153 7.01 7.17 -22.65
N HIS A 154 6.01 6.93 -21.80
CA HIS A 154 4.67 6.50 -22.22
C HIS A 154 4.00 7.53 -23.13
N ALA A 155 4.00 8.82 -22.74
CA ALA A 155 3.48 9.91 -23.56
C ALA A 155 4.14 9.95 -24.94
N ARG A 156 5.48 9.91 -25.00
CA ARG A 156 6.23 9.91 -26.27
C ARG A 156 5.87 8.72 -27.16
N GLN A 157 5.78 7.52 -26.58
CA GLN A 157 5.40 6.32 -27.32
C GLN A 157 4.03 6.49 -27.96
N ARG A 158 3.04 6.93 -27.17
CA ARG A 158 1.67 7.12 -27.63
C ARG A 158 1.58 8.25 -28.68
N LEU A 159 2.33 9.34 -28.51
CA LEU A 159 2.39 10.44 -29.49
C LEU A 159 2.94 9.96 -30.83
N THR A 160 4.02 9.17 -30.79
CA THR A 160 4.60 8.57 -32.00
C THR A 160 3.61 7.62 -32.69
N GLU A 161 2.84 6.84 -31.93
CA GLU A 161 1.77 5.99 -32.46
C GLU A 161 0.66 6.82 -33.13
N ALA A 162 0.26 7.95 -32.52
CA ALA A 162 -0.73 8.86 -33.07
C ALA A 162 -0.22 9.58 -34.34
N GLU A 163 1.02 10.07 -34.38
CA GLU A 163 1.60 10.72 -35.56
C GLU A 163 1.62 9.80 -36.78
N ARG A 164 1.94 8.51 -36.60
CA ARG A 164 1.87 7.52 -37.68
C ARG A 164 0.44 7.29 -38.19
N SER A 165 -0.57 7.52 -37.35
CA SER A 165 -1.97 7.48 -37.79
C SER A 165 -2.37 8.78 -38.51
N VAL A 166 -1.75 9.91 -38.18
CA VAL A 166 -2.01 11.26 -38.75
C VAL A 166 -1.47 11.46 -40.17
N ASP A 167 -0.48 10.69 -40.64
CA ASP A 167 -0.07 10.65 -42.05
C ASP A 167 -1.25 10.31 -43.02
N SER A 168 -2.44 9.98 -42.48
CA SER A 168 -3.71 9.88 -43.20
C SER A 168 -4.54 11.18 -43.31
N GLY A 169 -4.04 12.35 -42.87
CA GLY A 169 -4.61 13.69 -43.19
C GLY A 169 -5.49 14.37 -42.11
N ARG A 170 -5.08 14.38 -40.83
CA ARG A 170 -5.95 14.74 -39.67
C ARG A 170 -5.63 16.03 -38.89
N LEU A 171 -4.79 16.95 -39.38
CA LEU A 171 -4.28 18.05 -38.54
C LEU A 171 -5.31 19.13 -38.11
N ASP A 172 -6.43 19.28 -38.84
CA ASP A 172 -7.52 20.22 -38.50
C ASP A 172 -8.75 19.53 -37.86
N ASP A 173 -8.60 18.25 -37.51
CA ASP A 173 -9.67 17.42 -36.97
C ASP A 173 -9.85 17.70 -35.47
N ALA A 174 -11.06 18.11 -35.05
CA ALA A 174 -11.37 18.31 -33.63
C ALA A 174 -11.19 17.01 -32.83
N ASP A 175 -11.42 15.86 -33.46
CA ASP A 175 -11.25 14.55 -32.86
C ASP A 175 -9.76 14.26 -32.55
N PHE A 176 -8.83 14.84 -33.32
CA PHE A 176 -7.39 14.69 -33.09
C PHE A 176 -6.92 15.46 -31.85
N LEU A 177 -7.45 16.66 -31.61
CA LEU A 177 -7.12 17.43 -30.40
C LEU A 177 -7.66 16.76 -29.14
N GLU A 178 -8.86 16.16 -29.21
CA GLU A 178 -9.42 15.38 -28.11
C GLU A 178 -8.63 14.08 -27.87
N GLU A 179 -8.20 13.39 -28.93
CA GLU A 179 -7.32 12.21 -28.85
C GLU A 179 -5.98 12.54 -28.18
N LEU A 180 -5.35 13.66 -28.56
CA LEU A 180 -4.10 14.13 -27.98
C LEU A 180 -4.26 14.48 -26.49
N ASP A 181 -5.35 15.17 -26.12
CA ASP A 181 -5.64 15.49 -24.73
C ASP A 181 -5.90 14.23 -23.90
N ALA A 182 -6.66 13.26 -24.44
CA ALA A 182 -6.91 11.98 -23.78
C ALA A 182 -5.62 11.18 -23.54
N LEU A 183 -4.71 11.15 -24.52
CA LEU A 183 -3.40 10.52 -24.42
C LEU A 183 -2.55 11.16 -23.33
N MET A 184 -2.48 12.50 -23.30
CA MET A 184 -1.69 13.21 -22.31
C MET A 184 -2.28 13.08 -20.90
N ARG A 185 -3.62 13.03 -20.78
CA ARG A 185 -4.31 12.70 -19.53
C ARG A 185 -3.98 11.28 -19.06
N ASP A 186 -3.96 10.30 -19.96
CA ASP A 186 -3.61 8.91 -19.65
C ASP A 186 -2.17 8.78 -19.14
N ALA A 187 -1.20 9.43 -19.79
CA ALA A 187 0.19 9.43 -19.35
C ALA A 187 0.39 10.12 -18.00
N GLY A 188 -0.26 11.26 -17.78
CA GLY A 188 -0.26 11.92 -16.47
C GLY A 188 -0.84 11.03 -15.37
N ALA A 189 -1.98 10.39 -15.64
CA ALA A 189 -2.64 9.49 -14.68
C ALA A 189 -1.79 8.25 -14.37
N THR A 190 -1.11 7.69 -15.37
CA THR A 190 -0.21 6.53 -15.19
C THR A 190 1.00 6.93 -14.33
N ALA A 191 1.61 8.09 -14.60
CA ALA A 191 2.68 8.64 -13.76
C ALA A 191 2.24 8.92 -12.32
N ALA A 192 1.03 9.45 -12.13
CA ALA A 192 0.45 9.67 -10.81
C ALA A 192 0.28 8.35 -10.04
N GLY A 193 -0.15 7.29 -10.72
CA GLY A 193 -0.26 5.95 -10.15
C GLY A 193 1.09 5.34 -9.75
N ALA A 194 2.15 5.63 -10.50
CA ALA A 194 3.51 5.26 -10.11
C ALA A 194 3.96 6.04 -8.86
N ALA A 195 3.69 7.35 -8.80
CA ALA A 195 4.01 8.17 -7.62
C ALA A 195 3.32 7.66 -6.34
N ASP A 196 2.02 7.34 -6.43
CA ASP A 196 1.22 6.71 -5.36
C ASP A 196 1.94 5.47 -4.80
N ARG A 197 2.39 4.57 -5.67
CA ARG A 197 3.11 3.36 -5.27
C ARG A 197 4.45 3.65 -4.61
N GLU A 198 5.24 4.57 -5.18
CA GLU A 198 6.60 4.87 -4.72
C GLU A 198 6.61 5.59 -3.37
N VAL A 199 5.58 6.36 -3.05
CA VAL A 199 5.38 6.90 -1.70
C VAL A 199 5.09 5.81 -0.68
N LEU A 200 4.20 4.86 -1.02
CA LEU A 200 3.90 3.73 -0.14
C LEU A 200 5.07 2.78 0.07
N ARG A 201 6.09 2.79 -0.80
CA ARG A 201 7.29 1.97 -0.65
C ARG A 201 7.98 2.20 0.69
N GLY A 202 8.05 3.45 1.17
CA GLY A 202 8.70 3.80 2.43
C GLY A 202 8.13 3.04 3.64
N GLY A 203 6.82 3.11 3.82
CA GLY A 203 6.10 2.37 4.86
C GLY A 203 6.08 0.86 4.64
N ARG A 204 5.90 0.39 3.40
CA ARG A 204 5.89 -1.05 3.08
C ARG A 204 7.23 -1.72 3.37
N ASP A 205 8.33 -1.08 2.98
CA ASP A 205 9.67 -1.62 3.17
C ASP A 205 10.06 -1.58 4.66
N LEU A 206 9.65 -0.54 5.40
CA LEU A 206 9.79 -0.52 6.86
C LEU A 206 9.02 -1.68 7.49
N LEU A 207 7.72 -1.82 7.21
CA LEU A 207 6.88 -2.89 7.76
C LEU A 207 7.48 -4.26 7.46
N HIS A 208 7.90 -4.48 6.22
CA HIS A 208 8.53 -5.72 5.79
C HIS A 208 9.80 -6.02 6.60
N THR A 209 10.79 -5.12 6.56
CA THR A 209 12.10 -5.36 7.17
C THR A 209 12.04 -5.38 8.69
N ALA A 210 11.32 -4.42 9.30
CA ALA A 210 11.22 -4.31 10.74
C ALA A 210 10.48 -5.50 11.37
N SER A 211 9.41 -5.97 10.75
CA SER A 211 8.68 -7.15 11.24
C SER A 211 9.39 -8.48 10.95
N ALA A 212 10.24 -8.54 9.94
CA ALA A 212 11.08 -9.70 9.66
C ALA A 212 12.12 -9.93 10.77
N THR A 213 12.67 -8.85 11.35
CA THR A 213 13.68 -8.92 12.41
C THR A 213 13.08 -8.96 13.81
N ASP A 214 11.85 -8.49 14.04
CA ASP A 214 11.20 -8.54 15.34
C ASP A 214 10.93 -10.01 15.78
N PRO A 215 11.49 -10.48 16.91
CA PRO A 215 11.32 -11.84 17.38
C PRO A 215 9.89 -12.19 17.83
N ARG A 216 9.07 -11.19 18.16
CA ARG A 216 7.67 -11.38 18.57
C ARG A 216 6.72 -11.62 17.41
N VAL A 217 7.12 -11.29 16.19
CA VAL A 217 6.29 -11.53 15.01
C VAL A 217 6.24 -13.03 14.73
N ILE A 218 5.03 -13.60 14.76
CA ILE A 218 4.78 -15.03 14.48
C ILE A 218 4.37 -15.27 13.02
N GLY A 219 3.97 -14.21 12.30
CA GLY A 219 3.51 -14.29 10.92
C GLY A 219 3.13 -12.94 10.33
N TRP A 220 2.55 -12.97 9.14
CA TRP A 220 2.12 -11.81 8.37
C TRP A 220 0.79 -12.07 7.67
N ALA A 221 0.04 -11.00 7.43
CA ALA A 221 -1.14 -11.05 6.57
C ALA A 221 -1.15 -9.87 5.60
N ARG A 222 -1.62 -10.13 4.38
CA ARG A 222 -1.94 -9.08 3.41
C ARG A 222 -3.30 -8.50 3.77
N VAL A 223 -3.35 -7.19 3.99
CA VAL A 223 -4.58 -6.41 4.19
C VAL A 223 -4.80 -5.54 2.97
N THR A 224 -6.03 -5.49 2.45
CA THR A 224 -6.34 -4.71 1.26
C THR A 224 -7.18 -3.49 1.57
N ASP A 225 -7.22 -2.56 0.62
CA ASP A 225 -8.25 -1.52 0.56
C ASP A 225 -9.60 -2.13 0.19
N THR A 226 -10.60 -1.27 -0.01
CA THR A 226 -11.96 -1.69 -0.36
C THR A 226 -12.08 -2.13 -1.83
N ASP A 227 -11.29 -1.62 -2.77
CA ASP A 227 -11.35 -1.98 -4.21
C ASP A 227 -10.08 -2.70 -4.72
N PRO A 228 -9.65 -3.81 -4.11
CA PRO A 228 -8.40 -4.43 -4.50
C PRO A 228 -8.51 -5.10 -5.86
N CYS A 229 -7.40 -5.11 -6.60
CA CYS A 229 -7.30 -5.93 -7.80
C CYS A 229 -7.34 -7.43 -7.44
N ALA A 230 -7.60 -8.27 -8.44
CA ALA A 230 -7.68 -9.72 -8.25
C ALA A 230 -6.40 -10.35 -7.68
N TRP A 231 -5.23 -9.80 -8.00
CA TRP A 231 -3.96 -10.28 -7.47
C TRP A 231 -3.83 -10.02 -5.97
N CYS A 232 -4.14 -8.81 -5.53
CA CYS A 232 -4.11 -8.43 -4.11
C CYS A 232 -5.17 -9.19 -3.30
N ALA A 233 -6.38 -9.33 -3.85
CA ALA A 233 -7.43 -10.13 -3.24
C ALA A 233 -7.01 -11.61 -3.12
N MET A 234 -6.27 -12.15 -4.09
CA MET A 234 -5.72 -13.52 -4.02
C MET A 234 -4.61 -13.64 -2.97
N LEU A 235 -3.76 -12.63 -2.81
CA LEU A 235 -2.75 -12.65 -1.74
C LEU A 235 -3.41 -12.55 -0.36
N ALA A 236 -4.43 -11.72 -0.21
CA ALA A 236 -5.21 -11.58 1.03
C ALA A 236 -6.04 -12.83 1.36
N SER A 237 -6.51 -13.59 0.37
CA SER A 237 -7.27 -14.84 0.59
C SER A 237 -6.44 -15.96 1.23
N ARG A 238 -5.10 -15.85 1.22
CA ARG A 238 -4.21 -16.77 1.96
C ARG A 238 -4.37 -16.63 3.47
N GLY A 239 -4.82 -15.47 3.92
CA GLY A 239 -4.89 -15.16 5.34
C GLY A 239 -3.52 -14.97 5.98
N ALA A 240 -3.43 -15.29 7.27
CA ALA A 240 -2.19 -15.26 8.01
C ALA A 240 -1.22 -16.37 7.52
N VAL A 241 -0.03 -15.95 7.11
CA VAL A 241 1.12 -16.82 6.81
C VAL A 241 2.09 -16.73 7.98
N TYR A 242 2.59 -17.86 8.47
CA TYR A 242 3.40 -17.92 9.67
C TYR A 242 4.83 -18.36 9.38
N ARG A 243 5.78 -17.97 10.23
CA ARG A 243 7.15 -18.47 10.14
C ARG A 243 7.17 -19.99 10.28
N THR A 244 8.09 -20.68 9.59
CA THR A 244 8.15 -22.16 9.58
C THR A 244 8.17 -22.78 10.99
N ARG A 245 8.92 -22.16 11.92
CA ARG A 245 8.99 -22.59 13.34
C ARG A 245 7.63 -22.51 14.06
N ASP A 246 6.80 -21.55 13.68
CA ASP A 246 5.50 -21.25 14.26
C ASP A 246 4.38 -22.01 13.53
N ALA A 247 4.58 -22.32 12.25
CA ALA A 247 3.66 -23.07 11.39
C ALA A 247 3.50 -24.54 11.79
N GLY A 248 4.54 -25.17 12.36
CA GLY A 248 4.48 -26.55 12.86
C GLY A 248 3.46 -26.78 13.99
N GLN A 249 3.00 -25.71 14.63
CA GLN A 249 1.96 -25.74 15.67
C GLN A 249 0.55 -25.49 15.12
N LEU A 250 0.41 -25.16 13.83
CA LEU A 250 -0.85 -24.88 13.17
C LEU A 250 -1.38 -26.15 12.50
N ARG A 251 -2.19 -26.92 13.21
CA ARG A 251 -3.04 -27.93 12.55
C ARG A 251 -4.21 -27.20 11.90
N GLY A 252 -4.22 -27.10 10.56
CA GLY A 252 -5.34 -26.56 9.81
C GLY A 252 -6.62 -27.38 9.99
N ARG A 253 -7.76 -26.84 9.52
CA ARG A 253 -9.11 -27.45 9.63
C ARG A 253 -9.23 -28.84 8.97
N ALA A 254 -8.26 -29.24 8.15
CA ALA A 254 -8.13 -30.54 7.49
C ALA A 254 -6.82 -31.28 7.85
N GLY A 255 -6.12 -30.88 8.91
CA GLY A 255 -4.82 -31.47 9.30
C GLY A 255 -3.67 -31.17 8.33
N GLN A 256 -3.87 -30.29 7.34
CA GLN A 256 -2.83 -29.86 6.41
C GLN A 256 -2.10 -28.62 6.94
N THR A 257 -0.78 -28.64 6.89
CA THR A 257 0.07 -27.47 7.09
C THR A 257 -0.15 -26.51 5.93
N PRO A 258 -0.44 -25.22 6.17
CA PRO A 258 -0.44 -24.22 5.10
C PRO A 258 0.90 -24.26 4.35
N PRO A 259 0.93 -24.10 3.01
CA PRO A 259 2.19 -24.03 2.29
C PRO A 259 3.04 -22.88 2.85
N ALA A 260 4.33 -23.11 3.02
CA ALA A 260 5.26 -22.02 3.33
C ALA A 260 5.20 -21.01 2.18
N VAL A 261 4.89 -19.76 2.50
CA VAL A 261 4.93 -18.64 1.56
C VAL A 261 6.05 -17.74 2.04
N ASP A 262 6.97 -17.39 1.14
CA ASP A 262 8.00 -16.42 1.43
C ASP A 262 7.34 -15.06 1.72
N PRO A 263 7.64 -14.38 2.84
CA PRO A 263 7.15 -13.03 3.08
C PRO A 263 7.39 -12.06 1.91
N GLU A 264 8.47 -12.25 1.13
CA GLU A 264 8.75 -11.47 -0.08
C GLU A 264 7.65 -11.63 -1.15
N ASP A 265 7.01 -12.80 -1.25
CA ASP A 265 5.90 -13.03 -2.18
C ASP A 265 4.65 -12.22 -1.81
N LEU A 266 4.53 -11.81 -0.55
CA LEU A 266 3.47 -10.92 -0.09
C LEU A 266 3.81 -9.44 -0.40
N ALA A 267 5.05 -9.10 -0.73
CA ALA A 267 5.53 -7.72 -0.90
C ALA A 267 5.47 -7.19 -2.34
N LYS A 268 4.74 -7.86 -3.24
CA LYS A 268 4.52 -7.40 -4.63
C LYS A 268 3.28 -6.50 -4.73
N TYR A 269 3.45 -5.31 -5.29
CA TYR A 269 2.42 -4.27 -5.40
C TYR A 269 2.37 -3.70 -6.82
N HIS A 270 1.16 -3.34 -7.26
CA HIS A 270 0.94 -2.61 -8.51
C HIS A 270 0.69 -1.12 -8.20
N ASP A 271 0.66 -0.30 -9.24
CA ASP A 271 0.32 1.11 -9.16
C ASP A 271 -1.15 1.29 -8.74
N LEU A 272 -1.45 2.34 -7.97
CA LEU A 272 -2.79 2.60 -7.39
C LEU A 272 -3.30 1.45 -6.49
N CYS A 273 -2.37 0.71 -5.88
CA CYS A 273 -2.67 -0.31 -4.88
C CYS A 273 -2.39 0.26 -3.49
N HIS A 274 -3.34 0.24 -2.57
CA HIS A 274 -3.10 0.67 -1.17
C HIS A 274 -3.06 -0.49 -0.18
N CYS A 275 -2.86 -1.71 -0.68
CA CYS A 275 -2.70 -2.88 0.17
C CYS A 275 -1.40 -2.82 0.97
N GLN A 276 -1.38 -3.49 2.13
CA GLN A 276 -0.25 -3.55 3.06
C GLN A 276 0.00 -5.01 3.49
N VAL A 277 1.23 -5.31 3.88
CA VAL A 277 1.57 -6.55 4.60
C VAL A 277 1.84 -6.17 6.04
N LEU A 278 1.03 -6.72 6.95
CA LEU A 278 1.08 -6.37 8.37
C LEU A 278 1.58 -7.56 9.18
N PRO A 279 2.41 -7.34 10.21
CA PRO A 279 2.82 -8.41 11.12
C PRO A 279 1.65 -8.95 11.93
N ILE A 280 1.82 -10.15 12.47
CA ILE A 280 0.93 -10.80 13.42
C ILE A 280 1.74 -11.16 14.66
N TYR A 281 1.23 -10.74 15.82
CA TYR A 281 1.85 -10.98 17.13
C TYR A 281 1.12 -12.07 17.93
N SER A 282 -0.17 -12.30 17.64
CA SER A 282 -0.99 -13.28 18.35
C SER A 282 -1.85 -14.10 17.39
N ARG A 283 -2.05 -15.38 17.73
CA ARG A 283 -2.86 -16.33 16.96
C ARG A 283 -4.36 -16.04 17.01
N THR A 284 -4.81 -15.34 18.05
CA THR A 284 -6.20 -14.91 18.20
C THR A 284 -6.44 -13.54 17.57
N ASP A 285 -5.38 -12.78 17.35
CA ASP A 285 -5.49 -11.34 17.08
C ASP A 285 -5.83 -11.00 15.63
N TRP A 286 -5.60 -11.86 14.62
CA TRP A 286 -5.98 -11.43 13.28
C TRP A 286 -6.12 -12.47 12.15
N LEU A 287 -7.28 -12.37 11.49
CA LEU A 287 -7.53 -12.41 10.05
C LEU A 287 -8.54 -11.27 9.80
N PRO A 288 -8.32 -10.33 8.86
CA PRO A 288 -9.41 -9.44 8.46
C PRO A 288 -10.59 -10.26 7.99
N GLU A 289 -11.82 -9.84 8.30
CA GLU A 289 -13.05 -10.38 7.70
C GLU A 289 -12.91 -10.44 6.17
N GLN A 290 -12.24 -9.43 5.62
CA GLN A 290 -11.88 -9.31 4.22
C GLN A 290 -11.07 -10.49 3.66
N GLY A 291 -10.07 -11.00 4.41
CA GLY A 291 -9.28 -12.15 3.97
C GLY A 291 -10.12 -13.43 3.90
N ARG A 292 -11.05 -13.61 4.86
CA ARG A 292 -12.03 -14.70 4.83
C ARG A 292 -12.98 -14.55 3.65
N ALA A 293 -13.52 -13.36 3.41
CA ALA A 293 -14.42 -13.09 2.30
C ALA A 293 -13.74 -13.38 0.94
N PHE A 294 -12.46 -13.02 0.78
CA PHE A 294 -11.70 -13.38 -0.41
C PHE A 294 -11.38 -14.87 -0.51
N ARG A 295 -11.20 -15.56 0.62
CA ARG A 295 -11.04 -17.01 0.62
C ARG A 295 -12.31 -17.73 0.18
N GLU A 296 -13.45 -17.33 0.71
CA GLU A 296 -14.77 -17.86 0.31
C GLU A 296 -15.02 -17.63 -1.18
N LEU A 297 -14.74 -16.42 -1.67
CA LEU A 297 -14.86 -16.11 -3.10
C LEU A 297 -13.87 -16.91 -3.96
N TRP A 298 -12.66 -17.17 -3.47
CA TRP A 298 -11.70 -18.03 -4.15
C TRP A 298 -12.25 -19.45 -4.27
N ASP A 299 -12.73 -20.02 -3.17
CA ASP A 299 -13.27 -21.38 -3.14
C ASP A 299 -14.48 -21.54 -4.07
N GLU A 300 -15.39 -20.57 -4.09
CA GLU A 300 -16.54 -20.53 -5.00
C GLU A 300 -16.10 -20.38 -6.46
N ALA A 301 -15.29 -19.37 -6.77
CA ALA A 301 -14.93 -19.04 -8.15
C ALA A 301 -14.00 -20.07 -8.81
N THR A 302 -13.25 -20.83 -8.02
CA THR A 302 -12.29 -21.83 -8.53
C THR A 302 -12.82 -23.26 -8.49
N GLN A 303 -14.05 -23.47 -8.03
CA GLN A 303 -14.67 -24.80 -7.99
C GLN A 303 -14.69 -25.43 -9.39
N GLY A 304 -14.06 -26.61 -9.52
CA GLY A 304 -13.95 -27.33 -10.81
C GLY A 304 -12.89 -26.78 -11.78
N HIS A 305 -12.11 -25.77 -11.37
CA HIS A 305 -11.01 -25.20 -12.13
C HIS A 305 -9.66 -25.50 -11.47
N THR A 306 -8.59 -25.59 -12.26
CA THR A 306 -7.22 -25.76 -11.77
C THR A 306 -6.24 -24.86 -12.53
N GLY A 307 -5.03 -24.67 -11.99
CA GLY A 307 -3.96 -23.93 -12.66
C GLY A 307 -4.39 -22.53 -13.12
N GLN A 308 -4.11 -22.22 -14.39
CA GLN A 308 -4.41 -20.91 -14.98
C GLN A 308 -5.92 -20.64 -15.08
N ASP A 309 -6.74 -21.67 -15.24
CA ASP A 309 -8.20 -21.51 -15.35
C ASP A 309 -8.81 -21.08 -14.03
N ALA A 310 -8.31 -21.59 -12.90
CA ALA A 310 -8.70 -21.13 -11.57
C ALA A 310 -8.34 -19.65 -11.36
N ILE A 311 -7.11 -19.25 -11.75
CA ILE A 311 -6.67 -17.86 -11.67
C ILE A 311 -7.57 -16.95 -12.52
N ASN A 312 -7.90 -17.37 -13.74
CA ASN A 312 -8.77 -16.60 -14.64
C ASN A 312 -10.21 -16.51 -14.12
N ALA A 313 -10.74 -17.59 -13.54
CA ALA A 313 -12.07 -17.58 -12.94
C ALA A 313 -12.15 -16.63 -11.74
N TYR A 314 -11.15 -16.67 -10.85
CA TYR A 314 -11.07 -15.75 -9.71
C TYR A 314 -10.92 -14.29 -10.16
N ARG A 315 -10.07 -14.01 -11.16
CA ARG A 315 -9.95 -12.67 -11.77
C ARG A 315 -11.30 -12.14 -12.25
N ARG A 316 -12.08 -12.96 -12.98
CA ARG A 316 -13.42 -12.57 -13.44
C ARG A 316 -14.38 -12.28 -12.29
N ALA A 317 -14.34 -13.08 -11.22
CA ALA A 317 -15.18 -12.90 -10.04
C ALA A 317 -14.88 -11.59 -9.30
N ILE A 318 -13.59 -11.27 -9.10
CA ILE A 318 -13.18 -10.00 -8.51
C ILE A 318 -13.59 -8.82 -9.39
N GLU A 319 -13.31 -8.86 -10.70
CA GLU A 319 -13.71 -7.77 -11.60
C GLU A 319 -15.24 -7.57 -11.65
N ALA A 320 -16.03 -8.65 -11.54
CA ALA A 320 -17.48 -8.53 -11.41
C ALA A 320 -17.89 -7.85 -10.09
N ARG A 321 -17.23 -8.18 -8.97
CA ARG A 321 -17.44 -7.52 -7.67
C ARG A 321 -17.11 -6.02 -7.75
N ARG A 322 -15.96 -5.67 -8.33
CA ARG A 322 -15.51 -4.27 -8.52
C ARG A 322 -16.49 -3.46 -9.37
N ARG A 323 -16.93 -4.01 -10.51
CA ARG A 323 -17.94 -3.38 -11.36
C ARG A 323 -19.26 -3.13 -10.63
N ARG A 324 -19.74 -4.11 -9.84
CA ARG A 324 -20.99 -4.00 -9.05
C ARG A 324 -20.91 -2.91 -7.99
N ALA A 325 -19.78 -2.75 -7.32
CA ALA A 325 -19.61 -1.69 -6.34
C ALA A 325 -19.62 -0.30 -6.96
N ARG A 326 -18.89 -0.13 -8.07
CA ARG A 326 -18.87 1.13 -8.84
C ARG A 326 -20.26 1.52 -9.33
N THR A 327 -21.07 0.56 -9.79
CA THR A 327 -22.44 0.82 -10.26
C THR A 327 -23.44 1.10 -9.14
N ARG A 328 -23.21 0.59 -7.92
CA ARG A 328 -24.11 0.79 -6.77
C ARG A 328 -23.78 2.01 -5.92
N GLY A 329 -22.66 2.69 -6.18
CA GLY A 329 -22.21 3.83 -5.36
C GLY A 329 -21.90 3.45 -3.90
N ALA A 330 -21.62 2.18 -3.61
CA ALA A 330 -21.40 1.67 -2.25
C ALA A 330 -19.98 1.10 -2.09
N PRO A 331 -19.28 1.37 -0.97
CA PRO A 331 -17.96 0.81 -0.72
C PRO A 331 -18.02 -0.71 -0.55
N LEU A 332 -17.02 -1.40 -1.08
CA LEU A 332 -16.80 -2.83 -0.92
C LEU A 332 -16.24 -3.09 0.49
N ALA A 333 -17.09 -3.58 1.39
CA ALA A 333 -16.65 -4.18 2.63
C ALA A 333 -15.77 -5.42 2.35
#